data_AF-X1JV56-F1
#
_entry.id   AF-X1JV56-F1
#
_cell.length_a   1.000
_cell.length_b   1.000
_cell.length_c   1.000
_cell.angle_alpha   90.00
_cell.angle_beta   90.00
_cell.angle_gamma   90.00
#
_symmetry.space_group_name_H-M   'P 1'
#
loop_
_entity.id
_entity.type
_entity.pdbx_description
1 polymer ?
#
loop_
_entity_poly.entity_id
_entity_poly.type
_entity_poly.pdbx_seq_one_letter_code
_entity_poly.pdbx_strand_id
1 'polypeptide(L)'
;MKVKNLLNNLDRIAPFFLQESSDNSGIQFANLDAPITKILLSLDVTQGVLNEAIENKVNLIITHHPLLFSPLKQITKQKNPLLFKIITNKINLLALHTNYDLAENGLNDYVANLLGIKEISPLQGSSEKVFKFAVYVPVKHADKVSQAIFKAGAGKIGKYTETSFNISGKGTFKPMEGTNPFMGKIGERENVEEIKIETVVAERDLDSVVQAMKDNHPYEEPAFDVYELKTKPSYGIGIFGEIDKEVEISKFSLEVKNRLKACYIRLIKSNNRKIRKVALCTGSGGSLLEQVSRKNVDLYITGDITYHTALRAKELGLNVLDVEHFDTEKFFVEALYNQLIKMAVKKITITTEDLKVDASLNDSETAQKIWEALPIEGSVNTWGDEIYFSIPVNVGLENAKAVVSEGDLGYWPPGNAFCIFFGLTPASQGDEIRPASPVNIFGKVIGDPTAFKKVRSGAKIIIEKSE
;
A
#
# COMPACT_ATOMS: atom_id res chain seq x y z
N MET A 1 1.18 8.67 15.80
CA MET A 1 1.24 9.26 14.44
C MET A 1 0.37 10.51 14.40
N LYS A 2 0.74 11.58 13.65
CA LYS A 2 -0.14 12.76 13.44
C LYS A 2 -1.02 12.59 12.20
N VAL A 3 -2.12 13.33 12.11
CA VAL A 3 -3.03 13.31 10.95
C VAL A 3 -2.29 13.58 9.63
N LYS A 4 -1.39 14.56 9.58
CA LYS A 4 -0.59 14.85 8.37
C LYS A 4 0.26 13.68 7.87
N ASN A 5 0.81 12.87 8.79
CA ASN A 5 1.62 11.72 8.40
C ASN A 5 0.75 10.63 7.77
N LEU A 6 -0.44 10.40 8.34
CA LEU A 6 -1.40 9.46 7.75
C LEU A 6 -1.90 9.97 6.40
N LEU A 7 -2.16 11.27 6.25
CA LEU A 7 -2.56 11.85 4.97
C LEU A 7 -1.55 11.57 3.86
N ASN A 8 -0.25 11.72 4.12
CA ASN A 8 0.81 11.37 3.18
C ASN A 8 0.82 9.86 2.84
N ASN A 9 0.51 9.00 3.81
CA ASN A 9 0.39 7.57 3.56
C ASN A 9 -0.82 7.24 2.67
N LEU A 10 -1.95 7.90 2.90
CA LEU A 10 -3.16 7.75 2.08
C LEU A 10 -2.92 8.26 0.65
N ASP A 11 -2.19 9.37 0.49
CA ASP A 11 -1.81 9.92 -0.82
C ASP A 11 -0.88 8.97 -1.60
N ARG A 12 -0.08 8.15 -0.92
CA ARG A 12 0.71 7.09 -1.59
C ARG A 12 -0.17 5.92 -2.05
N ILE A 13 -1.16 5.54 -1.24
CA ILE A 13 -2.12 4.48 -1.59
C ILE A 13 -2.95 4.91 -2.79
N ALA A 14 -3.59 6.08 -2.69
CA ALA A 14 -4.49 6.62 -3.69
C ALA A 14 -4.25 8.14 -3.79
N PRO A 15 -3.37 8.58 -4.70
CA PRO A 15 -3.00 9.99 -4.79
C PRO A 15 -4.20 10.88 -5.01
N PHE A 16 -4.29 11.95 -4.22
CA PHE A 16 -5.44 12.84 -4.25
C PHE A 16 -5.57 13.57 -5.59
N PHE A 17 -4.49 13.73 -6.36
CA PHE A 17 -4.56 14.32 -7.69
C PHE A 17 -5.25 13.42 -8.73
N LEU A 18 -5.45 12.13 -8.44
CA LEU A 18 -6.18 11.21 -9.32
C LEU A 18 -7.68 11.50 -9.34
N GLN A 19 -8.23 12.15 -8.31
CA GLN A 19 -9.67 12.34 -8.19
C GLN A 19 -10.27 13.03 -9.42
N GLU A 20 -11.52 12.72 -9.73
CA GLU A 20 -12.24 13.43 -10.80
C GLU A 20 -12.37 14.92 -10.48
N SER A 21 -12.49 15.76 -11.52
CA SER A 21 -12.50 17.22 -11.37
C SER A 21 -13.68 17.76 -10.54
N SER A 22 -14.77 17.00 -10.43
CA SER A 22 -15.93 17.32 -9.60
C SER A 22 -15.91 16.67 -8.22
N ASP A 23 -14.88 15.88 -7.91
CA ASP A 23 -14.75 15.17 -6.63
C ASP A 23 -14.20 16.09 -5.53
N ASN A 24 -14.28 15.61 -4.28
CA ASN A 24 -13.72 16.27 -3.10
C ASN A 24 -13.03 15.25 -2.17
N SER A 25 -12.08 14.49 -2.71
CA SER A 25 -11.23 13.58 -1.94
C SER A 25 -10.17 14.33 -1.13
N GLY A 26 -9.75 13.76 0.00
CA GLY A 26 -8.76 14.33 0.91
C GLY A 26 -9.35 14.89 2.19
N ILE A 27 -8.81 16.02 2.67
CA ILE A 27 -9.23 16.61 3.95
C ILE A 27 -10.63 17.20 3.81
N GLN A 28 -11.61 16.62 4.50
CA GLN A 28 -12.92 17.25 4.64
C GLN A 28 -12.85 18.33 5.73
N PHE A 29 -12.30 17.97 6.89
CA PHE A 29 -11.91 18.90 7.95
C PHE A 29 -11.02 18.15 8.95
N ALA A 30 -9.87 18.73 9.30
CA ALA A 30 -8.96 18.11 10.24
C ALA A 30 -8.01 19.13 10.90
N ASN A 31 -7.58 18.84 12.12
CA ASN A 31 -6.35 19.39 12.67
C ASN A 31 -5.18 18.48 12.26
N LEU A 32 -4.37 18.93 11.29
CA LEU A 32 -3.28 18.16 10.71
C LEU A 32 -2.17 17.80 11.70
N ASP A 33 -2.01 18.57 12.78
CA ASP A 33 -1.03 18.30 13.83
C ASP A 33 -1.58 17.48 15.00
N ALA A 34 -2.88 17.16 15.00
CA ALA A 34 -3.47 16.34 16.05
C ALA A 34 -2.88 14.92 16.05
N PRO A 35 -2.59 14.34 17.24
CA PRO A 35 -2.23 12.93 17.33
C PRO A 35 -3.44 12.06 17.01
N ILE A 36 -3.24 11.01 16.22
CA ILE A 36 -4.26 9.99 15.97
C ILE A 36 -4.23 8.99 17.13
N THR A 37 -5.37 8.78 17.77
CA THR A 37 -5.54 7.77 18.83
C THR A 37 -6.31 6.56 18.32
N LYS A 38 -7.34 6.78 17.50
CA LYS A 38 -8.18 5.72 16.96
C LYS A 38 -8.87 6.17 15.68
N ILE A 39 -8.84 5.30 14.67
CA ILE A 39 -9.41 5.54 13.35
C ILE A 39 -10.68 4.68 13.20
N LEU A 40 -11.73 5.25 12.63
CA LEU A 40 -12.90 4.51 12.15
C LEU A 40 -12.95 4.62 10.62
N LEU A 41 -13.05 3.48 9.95
CA LEU A 41 -13.25 3.42 8.50
C LEU A 41 -14.73 3.23 8.21
N SER A 42 -15.27 3.93 7.21
CA SER A 42 -16.66 3.78 6.80
C SER A 42 -16.83 4.03 5.29
N LEU A 43 -17.93 3.58 4.71
CA LEU A 43 -18.34 4.02 3.37
C LEU A 43 -18.89 5.45 3.45
N ASP A 44 -19.91 5.66 4.30
CA ASP A 44 -20.58 6.93 4.54
C ASP A 44 -20.46 7.39 6.00
N VAL A 45 -20.54 8.71 6.23
CA VAL A 45 -20.75 9.23 7.58
C VAL A 45 -22.25 9.32 7.87
N THR A 46 -22.78 8.38 8.64
CA THR A 46 -24.18 8.42 9.12
C THR A 46 -24.25 8.79 10.60
N GLN A 47 -25.47 9.04 11.11
CA GLN A 47 -25.65 9.28 12.55
C GLN A 47 -25.22 8.08 13.39
N GLY A 48 -25.40 6.85 12.90
CA GLY A 48 -24.96 5.62 13.55
C GLY A 48 -23.44 5.54 13.64
N VAL A 49 -22.75 5.75 12.51
CA VAL A 49 -21.27 5.78 12.43
C VAL A 49 -20.69 6.84 13.37
N LEU A 50 -21.32 8.01 13.46
CA LEU A 50 -20.88 9.05 14.38
C LEU A 50 -21.10 8.67 15.86
N ASN A 51 -22.20 8.00 16.19
CA ASN A 51 -22.41 7.52 17.55
C ASN A 51 -21.37 6.47 17.93
N GLU A 52 -21.10 5.50 17.05
CA GLU A 52 -20.06 4.51 17.21
C GLU A 52 -18.69 5.15 17.42
N ALA A 53 -18.34 6.16 16.62
CA ALA A 53 -17.09 6.90 16.73
C ALA A 53 -16.94 7.56 18.12
N ILE A 54 -18.01 8.22 18.61
CA ILE A 54 -18.01 8.88 19.92
C ILE A 54 -17.90 7.85 21.05
N GLU A 55 -18.70 6.79 21.02
CA GLU A 55 -18.69 5.71 22.02
C GLU A 55 -17.32 5.04 22.11
N ASN A 56 -16.66 4.86 20.96
CA ASN A 56 -15.34 4.25 20.87
C ASN A 56 -14.16 5.22 21.06
N LYS A 57 -14.42 6.50 21.35
CA LYS A 57 -13.41 7.57 21.49
C LYS A 57 -12.49 7.69 20.25
N VAL A 58 -13.09 7.51 19.08
CA VAL A 58 -12.45 7.74 17.77
C VAL A 58 -12.18 9.23 17.61
N ASN A 59 -11.00 9.58 17.08
CA ASN A 59 -10.65 10.96 16.79
C ASN A 59 -10.33 11.23 15.32
N LEU A 60 -10.44 10.21 14.46
CA LEU A 60 -10.36 10.33 13.01
C LEU A 60 -11.32 9.34 12.33
N ILE A 61 -12.16 9.82 11.42
CA ILE A 61 -12.95 9.01 10.51
C ILE A 61 -12.34 9.12 9.10
N ILE A 62 -12.24 8.00 8.40
CA ILE A 62 -11.90 7.97 6.96
C ILE A 62 -13.09 7.36 6.23
N THR A 63 -13.61 8.07 5.24
CA THR A 63 -14.72 7.60 4.41
C THR A 63 -14.34 7.37 2.96
N HIS A 64 -15.13 6.57 2.26
CA HIS A 64 -15.09 6.56 0.81
C HIS A 64 -15.79 7.81 0.29
N HIS A 65 -17.08 7.99 0.65
CA HIS A 65 -17.85 9.14 0.19
C HIS A 65 -17.48 10.43 0.94
N PRO A 66 -17.20 11.53 0.23
CA PRO A 66 -16.97 12.83 0.85
C PRO A 66 -18.26 13.33 1.50
N LEU A 67 -18.19 13.71 2.79
CA LEU A 67 -19.32 14.36 3.45
C LEU A 67 -19.58 15.76 2.88
N LEU A 68 -18.54 16.46 2.43
CA LEU A 68 -18.61 17.82 1.90
C LEU A 68 -18.57 17.82 0.36
N PHE A 69 -19.57 17.23 -0.29
CA PHE A 69 -19.62 17.19 -1.76
C PHE A 69 -19.94 18.56 -2.41
N SER A 70 -20.49 19.51 -1.65
CA SER A 70 -20.80 20.86 -2.14
C SER A 70 -20.33 21.92 -1.13
N PRO A 71 -19.88 23.11 -1.60
CA PRO A 71 -19.43 24.17 -0.71
C PRO A 71 -20.50 24.58 0.30
N LEU A 72 -20.16 24.55 1.59
CA LEU A 72 -21.05 24.98 2.67
C LEU A 72 -20.85 26.47 2.97
N LYS A 73 -21.96 27.20 3.10
CA LYS A 73 -21.94 28.63 3.50
C LYS A 73 -21.94 28.83 5.03
N GLN A 74 -22.41 27.86 5.80
CA GLN A 74 -22.52 27.94 7.26
C GLN A 74 -22.60 26.53 7.86
N ILE A 75 -22.20 26.38 9.12
CA ILE A 75 -22.31 25.14 9.88
C ILE A 75 -23.08 25.41 11.17
N THR A 76 -24.31 24.89 11.27
CA THR A 76 -25.17 25.01 12.45
C THR A 76 -25.82 23.68 12.78
N LYS A 77 -26.24 23.49 14.04
CA LYS A 77 -26.95 22.27 14.47
C LYS A 77 -28.25 22.05 13.68
N GLN A 78 -28.91 23.11 13.21
CA GLN A 78 -30.17 23.04 12.48
C GLN A 78 -29.97 22.67 11.01
N LYS A 79 -28.92 23.17 10.36
CA LYS A 79 -28.69 22.93 8.93
C LYS A 79 -27.86 21.67 8.68
N ASN A 80 -26.79 21.48 9.47
CA ASN A 80 -25.85 20.39 9.27
C ASN A 80 -25.61 19.67 10.61
N PRO A 81 -26.64 19.02 11.19
CA PRO A 81 -26.58 18.43 12.53
C PRO A 81 -25.43 17.44 12.68
N LEU A 82 -25.19 16.61 11.66
CA LEU A 82 -24.12 15.62 11.65
C LEU A 82 -22.75 16.31 11.69
N LEU A 83 -22.47 17.20 10.73
CA LEU A 83 -21.20 17.93 10.65
C LEU A 83 -20.92 18.74 11.93
N PHE A 84 -21.93 19.44 12.45
CA PHE A 84 -21.84 20.18 13.71
C PHE A 84 -21.43 19.25 14.86
N LYS A 85 -22.03 18.05 14.94
CA LYS A 85 -21.70 17.05 15.97
C LYS A 85 -20.29 16.48 15.79
N ILE A 86 -19.82 16.19 14.56
CA ILE A 86 -18.45 15.71 14.33
C ILE A 86 -17.43 16.76 14.80
N ILE A 87 -17.59 18.01 14.38
CA ILE A 87 -16.66 19.11 14.71
C ILE A 87 -16.64 19.38 16.21
N THR A 88 -17.81 19.45 16.86
CA THR A 88 -17.90 19.71 18.32
C THR A 88 -17.34 18.57 19.16
N ASN A 89 -17.30 17.34 18.64
CA ASN A 89 -16.61 16.20 19.27
C ASN A 89 -15.12 16.10 18.89
N LYS A 90 -14.58 17.06 18.12
CA LYS A 90 -13.16 17.11 17.71
C LYS A 90 -12.70 15.87 16.94
N ILE A 91 -13.59 15.28 16.17
CA ILE A 91 -13.28 14.13 15.31
C ILE A 91 -12.84 14.68 13.95
N ASN A 92 -11.67 14.27 13.47
CA ASN A 92 -11.17 14.64 12.14
C ASN A 92 -11.87 13.80 11.05
N LEU A 93 -12.00 14.31 9.83
CA LEU A 93 -12.59 13.58 8.70
C LEU A 93 -11.73 13.71 7.44
N LEU A 94 -11.39 12.56 6.86
CA LEU A 94 -10.74 12.42 5.55
C LEU A 94 -11.63 11.59 4.63
N ALA A 95 -11.53 11.81 3.31
CA ALA A 95 -12.25 11.05 2.29
C ALA A 95 -11.28 10.48 1.23
N LEU A 96 -11.56 9.27 0.76
CA LEU A 96 -10.89 8.58 -0.34
C LEU A 96 -11.96 8.06 -1.29
N HIS A 97 -12.37 8.88 -2.25
CA HIS A 97 -13.50 8.62 -3.13
C HIS A 97 -12.99 8.16 -4.50
N THR A 98 -13.19 8.97 -5.55
CA THR A 98 -12.82 8.60 -6.92
C THR A 98 -11.32 8.37 -7.09
N ASN A 99 -10.47 9.03 -6.28
CA ASN A 99 -9.03 8.74 -6.28
C ASN A 99 -8.73 7.29 -5.88
N TYR A 100 -9.53 6.71 -4.97
CA TYR A 100 -9.39 5.32 -4.56
C TYR A 100 -9.99 4.34 -5.57
N ASP A 101 -11.02 4.75 -6.32
CA ASP A 101 -11.55 3.97 -7.45
C ASP A 101 -10.59 3.90 -8.63
N LEU A 102 -9.79 4.96 -8.82
CA LEU A 102 -8.81 5.14 -9.89
C LEU A 102 -7.42 4.59 -9.56
N ALA A 103 -7.12 4.39 -8.27
CA ALA A 103 -5.82 3.97 -7.80
C ALA A 103 -5.49 2.51 -8.15
N GLU A 104 -4.20 2.23 -8.33
CA GLU A 104 -3.70 0.85 -8.42
C GLU A 104 -3.94 0.10 -7.10
N ASN A 105 -4.54 -1.09 -7.17
CA ASN A 105 -5.00 -1.85 -6.01
C ASN A 105 -6.12 -1.12 -5.23
N GLY A 106 -6.93 -0.34 -5.94
CA GLY A 106 -8.07 0.39 -5.40
C GLY A 106 -9.31 -0.48 -5.18
N LEU A 107 -10.46 0.18 -5.06
CA LEU A 107 -11.74 -0.51 -4.80
C LEU A 107 -12.15 -1.44 -5.95
N ASN A 108 -12.00 -0.97 -7.19
CA ASN A 108 -12.30 -1.76 -8.39
C ASN A 108 -11.45 -3.04 -8.46
N ASP A 109 -10.15 -2.96 -8.16
CA ASP A 109 -9.24 -4.11 -8.11
C ASP A 109 -9.64 -5.09 -7.00
N TYR A 110 -9.99 -4.57 -5.83
CA TYR A 110 -10.41 -5.39 -4.69
C TYR A 110 -11.65 -6.22 -5.03
N VAL A 111 -12.66 -5.58 -5.61
CA VAL A 111 -13.92 -6.24 -5.98
C VAL A 111 -13.71 -7.19 -7.17
N ALA A 112 -12.88 -6.83 -8.15
CA ALA A 112 -12.52 -7.74 -9.25
C ALA A 112 -11.86 -9.03 -8.73
N ASN A 113 -10.92 -8.91 -7.80
CA ASN A 113 -10.28 -10.06 -7.15
C ASN A 113 -11.28 -10.92 -6.38
N LEU A 114 -12.19 -10.30 -5.62
CA LEU A 114 -13.25 -11.00 -4.88
C LEU A 114 -14.15 -11.82 -5.83
N LEU A 115 -14.42 -11.29 -7.02
CA LEU A 115 -15.21 -11.94 -8.06
C LEU A 115 -14.43 -12.95 -8.92
N GLY A 116 -13.11 -13.06 -8.74
CA GLY A 116 -12.25 -13.92 -9.55
C GLY A 116 -12.07 -13.42 -10.98
N ILE A 117 -12.22 -12.12 -11.22
CA ILE A 117 -11.96 -11.49 -12.52
C ILE A 117 -10.47 -11.25 -12.65
N LYS A 118 -9.84 -11.85 -13.67
CA LYS A 118 -8.44 -11.60 -14.00
C LYS A 118 -8.36 -10.34 -14.84
N GLU A 119 -7.81 -9.27 -14.26
CA GLU A 119 -7.65 -7.98 -14.92
C GLU A 119 -6.75 -8.11 -16.17
N ILE A 120 -7.18 -7.44 -17.24
CA ILE A 120 -6.42 -7.24 -18.48
C ILE A 120 -6.02 -5.77 -18.62
N SER A 121 -6.94 -4.84 -18.30
CA SER A 121 -6.74 -3.40 -18.41
C SER A 121 -7.83 -2.64 -17.67
N PRO A 122 -7.66 -1.35 -17.34
CA PRO A 122 -8.75 -0.53 -16.84
C PRO A 122 -9.81 -0.28 -17.91
N LEU A 123 -11.03 0.11 -17.52
CA LEU A 123 -12.04 0.57 -18.49
C LEU A 123 -11.57 1.87 -19.13
N GLN A 124 -11.19 2.83 -18.31
CA GLN A 124 -10.54 4.10 -18.69
C GLN A 124 -9.24 4.26 -17.92
N GLY A 125 -8.12 4.38 -18.65
CA GLY A 125 -6.81 4.53 -18.03
C GLY A 125 -6.67 5.84 -17.26
N SER A 126 -5.89 5.80 -16.18
CA SER A 126 -5.54 6.95 -15.35
C SER A 126 -4.91 8.07 -16.17
N SER A 127 -5.13 9.31 -15.73
CA SER A 127 -4.48 10.53 -16.25
C SER A 127 -3.06 10.71 -15.72
N GLU A 128 -2.65 9.90 -14.74
CA GLU A 128 -1.32 9.98 -14.14
C GLU A 128 -0.22 9.81 -15.18
N LYS A 129 0.77 10.70 -15.11
CA LYS A 129 1.91 10.66 -16.01
C LYS A 129 2.92 9.62 -15.57
N VAL A 130 3.63 9.08 -16.55
CA VAL A 130 4.79 8.22 -16.34
C VAL A 130 5.98 8.91 -16.97
N PHE A 131 7.09 8.96 -16.26
CA PHE A 131 8.32 9.57 -16.73
C PHE A 131 9.43 8.53 -16.85
N LYS A 132 10.35 8.76 -17.77
CA LYS A 132 11.68 8.16 -17.75
C LYS A 132 12.59 9.12 -17.00
N PHE A 133 13.14 8.66 -15.89
CA PHE A 133 14.13 9.37 -15.09
C PHE A 133 15.52 8.89 -15.48
N ALA A 134 16.44 9.79 -15.81
CA ALA A 134 17.82 9.46 -16.14
C ALA A 134 18.77 10.31 -15.29
N VAL A 135 19.79 9.68 -14.69
CA VAL A 135 20.80 10.36 -13.86
C VAL A 135 22.20 9.84 -14.22
N TYR A 136 23.21 10.70 -14.10
CA TYR A 136 24.59 10.43 -14.46
C TYR A 136 25.46 10.39 -13.21
N VAL A 137 25.99 9.22 -12.87
CA VAL A 137 26.63 8.98 -11.57
C VAL A 137 28.03 8.39 -11.76
N PRO A 138 29.05 8.85 -11.01
CA PRO A 138 30.35 8.16 -10.95
C PRO A 138 30.19 6.67 -10.64
N VAL A 139 30.94 5.81 -11.35
CA VAL A 139 30.82 4.34 -11.24
C VAL A 139 30.77 3.84 -9.79
N LYS A 140 31.60 4.39 -8.90
CA LYS A 140 31.67 3.96 -7.49
C LYS A 140 30.42 4.27 -6.65
N HIS A 141 29.54 5.15 -7.13
CA HIS A 141 28.36 5.64 -6.40
C HIS A 141 27.04 5.23 -7.06
N ALA A 142 27.10 4.60 -8.23
CA ALA A 142 25.93 4.23 -9.02
C ALA A 142 24.95 3.33 -8.26
N ASP A 143 25.45 2.32 -7.54
CA ASP A 143 24.60 1.41 -6.75
C ASP A 143 23.88 2.14 -5.61
N LYS A 144 24.59 3.01 -4.88
CA LYS A 144 24.01 3.79 -3.77
C LYS A 144 22.87 4.69 -4.27
N VAL A 145 23.09 5.41 -5.38
CA VAL A 145 22.08 6.28 -5.98
C VAL A 145 20.91 5.46 -6.53
N SER A 146 21.18 4.32 -7.20
CA SER A 146 20.13 3.43 -7.72
C SER A 146 19.21 2.93 -6.60
N GLN A 147 19.79 2.43 -5.51
CA GLN A 147 19.03 1.99 -4.34
C GLN A 147 18.20 3.13 -3.75
N ALA A 148 18.75 4.34 -3.64
CA ALA A 148 18.02 5.49 -3.12
C ALA A 148 16.78 5.84 -3.97
N ILE A 149 16.93 5.88 -5.31
CA ILE A 149 15.80 6.20 -6.20
C ILE A 149 14.76 5.08 -6.26
N PHE A 150 15.16 3.81 -6.16
CA PHE A 150 14.19 2.71 -6.12
C PHE A 150 13.37 2.70 -4.83
N LYS A 151 14.01 2.95 -3.69
CA LYS A 151 13.32 3.11 -2.39
C LYS A 151 12.33 4.27 -2.41
N ALA A 152 12.62 5.31 -3.19
CA ALA A 152 11.73 6.44 -3.39
C ALA A 152 10.61 6.18 -4.40
N GLY A 153 10.52 4.98 -5.01
CA GLY A 153 9.39 4.58 -5.86
C GLY A 153 9.73 4.43 -7.35
N ALA A 154 10.97 4.71 -7.77
CA ALA A 154 11.37 4.48 -9.16
C ALA A 154 11.49 2.98 -9.50
N GLY A 155 11.35 2.65 -10.78
CA GLY A 155 11.63 1.32 -11.29
C GLY A 155 10.55 0.27 -11.05
N LYS A 156 9.30 0.69 -10.79
CA LYS A 156 8.15 -0.21 -10.74
C LYS A 156 7.53 -0.39 -12.13
N ILE A 157 7.52 -1.61 -12.66
CA ILE A 157 6.84 -1.99 -13.90
C ILE A 157 6.07 -3.29 -13.69
N GLY A 158 4.75 -3.21 -13.66
CA GLY A 158 3.89 -4.36 -13.39
C GLY A 158 4.27 -5.02 -12.06
N LYS A 159 4.73 -6.27 -12.11
CA LYS A 159 5.15 -7.05 -10.92
C LYS A 159 6.64 -7.00 -10.62
N TYR A 160 7.41 -6.18 -11.35
CA TYR A 160 8.85 -6.00 -11.15
C TYR A 160 9.12 -4.66 -10.47
N THR A 161 10.09 -4.66 -9.57
CA THR A 161 10.64 -3.47 -8.90
C THR A 161 12.12 -3.31 -9.25
N GLU A 162 12.70 -2.16 -8.92
CA GLU A 162 14.13 -1.89 -9.16
C GLU A 162 14.55 -2.00 -10.64
N THR A 163 13.61 -1.81 -11.57
CA THR A 163 13.92 -1.90 -12.99
C THR A 163 14.72 -0.68 -13.45
N SER A 164 15.89 -0.88 -14.01
CA SER A 164 16.71 0.17 -14.60
C SER A 164 17.51 -0.36 -15.79
N PHE A 165 18.00 0.55 -16.63
CA PHE A 165 18.99 0.27 -17.65
C PHE A 165 20.19 1.18 -17.44
N ASN A 166 21.39 0.62 -17.54
CA ASN A 166 22.63 1.30 -17.19
C ASN A 166 23.56 1.36 -18.41
N ILE A 167 24.10 2.55 -18.69
CA ILE A 167 25.02 2.78 -19.80
C ILE A 167 26.29 3.42 -19.25
N SER A 168 27.44 2.78 -19.42
CA SER A 168 28.74 3.39 -19.12
C SER A 168 29.09 4.44 -20.17
N GLY A 169 29.55 5.59 -19.70
CA GLY A 169 29.95 6.71 -20.55
C GLY A 169 31.00 7.58 -19.88
N LYS A 170 31.32 8.69 -20.53
CA LYS A 170 32.29 9.66 -20.05
C LYS A 170 31.64 11.03 -19.90
N GLY A 171 31.55 11.51 -18.67
CA GLY A 171 31.11 12.85 -18.34
C GLY A 171 32.26 13.85 -18.42
N THR A 172 31.98 15.08 -18.85
CA THR A 172 32.93 16.20 -18.78
C THR A 172 32.29 17.41 -18.16
N PHE A 173 32.99 18.03 -17.22
CA PHE A 173 32.58 19.30 -16.63
C PHE A 173 33.81 20.17 -16.36
N LYS A 174 33.58 21.47 -16.13
CA LYS A 174 34.63 22.43 -15.79
C LYS A 174 34.12 23.27 -14.61
N PRO A 175 34.60 23.04 -13.38
CA PRO A 175 34.15 23.79 -12.21
C PRO A 175 34.46 25.28 -12.38
N MET A 176 33.49 26.14 -12.02
CA MET A 176 33.62 27.60 -12.08
C MET A 176 34.05 28.17 -10.72
N GLU A 177 34.50 29.42 -10.70
CA GLU A 177 34.71 30.12 -9.43
C GLU A 177 33.42 30.11 -8.59
N GLY A 178 33.56 29.86 -7.28
CA GLY A 178 32.42 29.73 -6.36
C GLY A 178 31.82 28.33 -6.24
N THR A 179 32.32 27.34 -6.99
CA THR A 179 31.91 25.93 -6.85
C THR A 179 32.77 25.18 -5.83
N ASN A 180 32.20 24.18 -5.15
CA ASN A 180 32.93 23.24 -4.29
C ASN A 180 32.90 21.83 -4.90
N PRO A 181 33.64 21.57 -6.00
CA PRO A 181 33.47 20.35 -6.77
C PRO A 181 33.89 19.12 -5.96
N PHE A 182 33.04 18.09 -5.96
CA PHE A 182 33.36 16.78 -5.38
C PHE A 182 34.60 16.16 -6.03
N MET A 183 34.82 16.40 -7.32
CA MET A 183 36.01 16.00 -8.07
C MET A 183 36.49 17.13 -8.99
N GLY A 184 37.81 17.32 -9.08
CA GLY A 184 38.44 18.22 -10.04
C GLY A 184 38.93 19.56 -9.50
N LYS A 185 39.49 20.38 -10.39
CA LYS A 185 39.99 21.73 -10.07
C LYS A 185 39.21 22.84 -10.77
N ILE A 186 39.01 23.95 -10.06
CA ILE A 186 38.38 25.15 -10.60
C ILE A 186 39.16 25.63 -11.83
N GLY A 187 38.45 25.86 -12.94
CA GLY A 187 39.03 26.33 -14.19
C GLY A 187 39.57 25.25 -15.13
N GLU A 188 39.70 23.99 -14.67
CA GLU A 188 40.19 22.86 -15.46
C GLU A 188 39.04 21.95 -15.90
N ARG A 189 39.15 21.37 -17.11
CA ARG A 189 38.15 20.41 -17.61
C ARG A 189 38.45 19.04 -17.03
N GLU A 190 37.47 18.49 -16.33
CA GLU A 190 37.50 17.12 -15.83
C GLU A 190 36.85 16.14 -16.79
N ASN A 191 37.26 14.89 -16.63
CA ASN A 191 36.84 13.75 -17.43
C ASN A 191 36.62 12.57 -16.49
N VAL A 192 35.36 12.14 -16.33
CA VAL A 192 34.99 11.12 -15.33
C VAL A 192 34.25 9.99 -16.01
N GLU A 193 34.57 8.74 -15.64
CA GLU A 193 33.76 7.59 -16.01
C GLU A 193 32.48 7.58 -15.18
N GLU A 194 31.34 7.59 -15.88
CA GLU A 194 30.02 7.68 -15.27
C GLU A 194 29.10 6.58 -15.83
N ILE A 195 28.10 6.24 -15.04
CA ILE A 195 26.99 5.39 -15.45
C ILE A 195 25.77 6.30 -15.59
N LYS A 196 25.19 6.31 -16.79
CA LYS A 196 23.82 6.80 -16.98
C LYS A 196 22.89 5.70 -16.49
N ILE A 197 22.20 5.96 -15.39
CA ILE A 197 21.16 5.10 -14.84
C ILE A 197 19.83 5.66 -15.34
N GLU A 198 19.02 4.83 -15.99
CA GLU A 198 17.70 5.24 -16.45
C GLU A 198 16.60 4.27 -16.03
N THR A 199 15.51 4.81 -15.51
CA THR A 199 14.40 4.04 -14.91
C THR A 199 13.06 4.74 -15.18
N VAL A 200 11.96 4.06 -14.88
CA VAL A 200 10.61 4.65 -14.96
C VAL A 200 10.18 5.18 -13.60
N VAL A 201 9.37 6.22 -13.58
CA VAL A 201 8.81 6.79 -12.34
C VAL A 201 7.40 7.30 -12.61
N ALA A 202 6.47 7.04 -11.69
CA ALA A 202 5.13 7.59 -11.73
C ALA A 202 5.13 9.05 -11.25
N GLU A 203 4.18 9.86 -11.70
CA GLU A 203 4.06 11.27 -11.29
C GLU A 203 4.04 11.46 -9.78
N ARG A 204 3.35 10.57 -9.04
CA ARG A 204 3.28 10.60 -7.57
C ARG A 204 4.64 10.47 -6.86
N ASP A 205 5.60 9.78 -7.50
CA ASP A 205 6.88 9.44 -6.88
C ASP A 205 8.01 10.37 -7.34
N LEU A 206 7.81 11.14 -8.42
CA LEU A 206 8.85 11.91 -9.10
C LEU A 206 9.62 12.84 -8.16
N ASP A 207 8.93 13.67 -7.37
CA ASP A 207 9.58 14.61 -6.45
C ASP A 207 10.41 13.89 -5.39
N SER A 208 9.88 12.78 -4.86
CA SER A 208 10.58 11.98 -3.87
C SER A 208 11.81 11.28 -4.44
N VAL A 209 11.73 10.81 -5.68
CA VAL A 209 12.84 10.22 -6.43
C VAL A 209 13.93 11.25 -6.71
N VAL A 210 13.55 12.45 -7.15
CA VAL A 210 14.50 13.55 -7.38
C VAL A 210 15.21 13.94 -6.09
N GLN A 211 14.47 14.05 -4.99
CA GLN A 211 15.06 14.39 -3.69
C GLN A 211 15.99 13.29 -3.19
N ALA A 212 15.55 12.02 -3.24
CA ALA A 212 16.37 10.88 -2.83
C ALA A 212 17.65 10.75 -3.67
N MET A 213 17.57 11.05 -4.97
CA MET A 213 18.73 11.14 -5.84
C MET A 213 19.68 12.23 -5.34
N LYS A 214 19.21 13.47 -5.17
CA LYS A 214 20.04 14.61 -4.73
C LYS A 214 20.72 14.35 -3.39
N ASP A 215 20.01 13.80 -2.42
CA ASP A 215 20.54 13.52 -1.08
C ASP A 215 21.63 12.44 -1.06
N ASN A 216 21.66 11.57 -2.07
CA ASN A 216 22.58 10.42 -2.14
C ASN A 216 23.65 10.55 -3.24
N HIS A 217 23.53 11.56 -4.11
CA HIS A 217 24.46 11.80 -5.19
C HIS A 217 25.77 12.42 -4.67
N PRO A 218 26.95 12.04 -5.20
CA PRO A 218 28.23 12.63 -4.76
C PRO A 218 28.39 14.10 -5.14
N TYR A 219 27.79 14.53 -6.24
CA TYR A 219 27.90 15.91 -6.72
C TYR A 219 26.93 16.83 -5.99
N GLU A 220 27.38 18.06 -5.72
CA GLU A 220 26.55 19.14 -5.16
C GLU A 220 25.36 19.47 -6.07
N GLU A 221 25.60 19.50 -7.39
CA GLU A 221 24.57 19.70 -8.41
C GLU A 221 24.56 18.52 -9.39
N PRO A 222 23.76 17.46 -9.14
CA PRO A 222 23.65 16.32 -10.03
C PRO A 222 22.96 16.68 -11.35
N ALA A 223 23.50 16.19 -12.47
CA ALA A 223 22.81 16.24 -13.75
C ALA A 223 21.81 15.09 -13.86
N PHE A 224 20.57 15.40 -14.23
CA PHE A 224 19.52 14.41 -14.47
C PHE A 224 18.49 14.95 -15.48
N ASP A 225 17.79 14.03 -16.14
CA ASP A 225 16.74 14.31 -17.12
C ASP A 225 15.44 13.62 -16.74
N VAL A 226 14.32 14.27 -17.06
CA VAL A 226 12.98 13.72 -16.88
C VAL A 226 12.23 13.81 -18.21
N TYR A 227 11.90 12.66 -18.79
CA TYR A 227 11.17 12.58 -20.06
C TYR A 227 9.75 12.06 -19.82
N GLU A 228 8.73 12.84 -20.17
CA GLU A 228 7.35 12.35 -20.14
C GLU A 228 7.15 11.26 -21.19
N LEU A 229 6.72 10.08 -20.73
CA LEU A 229 6.41 8.94 -21.60
C LEU A 229 4.95 9.02 -22.05
N LYS A 230 4.70 8.69 -23.32
CA LYS A 230 3.33 8.60 -23.86
C LYS A 230 2.59 7.32 -23.47
N THR A 231 3.26 6.40 -22.78
CA THR A 231 2.66 5.19 -22.25
C THR A 231 1.71 5.54 -21.12
N LYS A 232 0.55 4.88 -21.09
CA LYS A 232 -0.41 5.08 -20.00
C LYS A 232 -0.14 4.11 -18.86
N PRO A 233 -0.50 4.48 -17.61
CA PRO A 233 -0.53 3.55 -16.50
C PRO A 233 -1.39 2.32 -16.80
N SER A 234 -1.08 1.21 -16.16
CA SER A 234 -1.86 -0.03 -16.25
C SER A 234 -3.11 -0.03 -15.39
N TYR A 235 -3.40 1.05 -14.66
CA TYR A 235 -4.56 1.22 -13.78
C TYR A 235 -5.39 2.44 -14.18
N GLY A 236 -6.58 2.54 -13.60
CA GLY A 236 -7.55 3.59 -13.87
C GLY A 236 -8.93 3.16 -13.37
N ILE A 237 -9.98 3.82 -13.86
CA ILE A 237 -11.33 3.56 -13.37
C ILE A 237 -11.90 2.32 -14.05
N GLY A 238 -12.47 1.45 -13.21
CA GLY A 238 -13.09 0.19 -13.59
C GLY A 238 -12.10 -0.83 -14.18
N ILE A 239 -12.55 -2.07 -14.26
CA ILE A 239 -11.77 -3.22 -14.72
C ILE A 239 -12.37 -3.78 -16.00
N PHE A 240 -11.51 -4.11 -16.96
CA PHE A 240 -11.80 -5.05 -18.03
C PHE A 240 -10.93 -6.30 -17.84
N GLY A 241 -11.57 -7.46 -17.80
CA GLY A 241 -10.88 -8.72 -17.53
C GLY A 241 -11.64 -9.94 -18.03
N GLU A 242 -11.13 -11.11 -17.64
CA GLU A 242 -11.73 -12.40 -17.97
C GLU A 242 -11.89 -13.27 -16.72
N ILE A 243 -12.94 -14.09 -16.71
CA ILE A 243 -13.10 -15.19 -15.76
C ILE A 243 -12.57 -16.49 -16.35
N ASP A 244 -12.19 -17.45 -15.48
CA ASP A 244 -11.48 -18.68 -15.88
C ASP A 244 -12.22 -19.56 -16.87
N LYS A 245 -13.55 -19.63 -16.76
CA LYS A 245 -14.39 -20.51 -17.56
C LYS A 245 -15.58 -19.73 -18.09
N GLU A 246 -15.94 -20.04 -19.32
CA GLU A 246 -17.16 -19.53 -19.93
C GLU A 246 -18.39 -20.12 -19.20
N VAL A 247 -19.30 -19.25 -18.76
CA VAL A 247 -20.45 -19.62 -17.93
C VAL A 247 -21.74 -18.93 -18.38
N GLU A 248 -22.88 -19.50 -18.01
CA GLU A 248 -24.19 -18.86 -18.23
C GLU A 248 -24.32 -17.57 -17.42
N ILE A 249 -24.88 -16.53 -18.05
CA ILE A 249 -25.04 -15.20 -17.45
C ILE A 249 -25.83 -15.22 -16.14
N SER A 250 -26.89 -16.04 -16.05
CA SER A 250 -27.69 -16.20 -14.84
C SER A 250 -26.88 -16.82 -13.70
N LYS A 251 -26.05 -17.83 -14.01
CA LYS A 251 -25.19 -18.50 -13.03
C LYS A 251 -24.15 -17.54 -12.47
N PHE A 252 -23.46 -16.81 -13.34
CA PHE A 252 -22.46 -15.85 -12.91
C PHE A 252 -23.07 -14.67 -12.16
N SER A 253 -24.24 -14.17 -12.59
CA SER A 253 -24.96 -13.11 -11.87
C SER A 253 -25.30 -13.52 -10.44
N LEU A 254 -25.74 -14.77 -10.23
CA LEU A 254 -26.01 -15.30 -8.89
C LEU A 254 -24.73 -15.46 -8.05
N GLU A 255 -23.63 -15.85 -8.69
CA GLU A 255 -22.32 -15.92 -8.04
C GLU A 255 -21.85 -14.53 -7.59
N VAL A 256 -21.98 -13.49 -8.43
CA VAL A 256 -21.70 -12.10 -8.07
C VAL A 256 -22.55 -11.67 -6.89
N LYS A 257 -23.87 -11.91 -6.92
CA LYS A 257 -24.77 -11.62 -5.80
C LYS A 257 -24.27 -12.25 -4.49
N ASN A 258 -23.89 -13.53 -4.54
CA ASN A 258 -23.47 -14.26 -3.34
C ASN A 258 -22.10 -13.79 -2.82
N ARG A 259 -21.12 -13.61 -3.70
CA ARG A 259 -19.76 -13.14 -3.35
C ARG A 259 -19.79 -11.73 -2.78
N LEU A 260 -20.59 -10.83 -3.38
CA LEU A 260 -20.77 -9.47 -2.88
C LEU A 260 -21.77 -9.40 -1.71
N LYS A 261 -22.43 -10.51 -1.34
CA LYS A 261 -23.48 -10.56 -0.32
C LYS A 261 -24.57 -9.49 -0.56
N ALA A 262 -24.98 -9.34 -1.82
CA ALA A 262 -25.98 -8.38 -2.24
C ALA A 262 -27.40 -8.90 -1.96
N CYS A 263 -28.29 -8.05 -1.46
CA CYS A 263 -29.66 -8.46 -1.15
C CYS A 263 -30.43 -8.86 -2.41
N TYR A 264 -30.29 -8.07 -3.47
CA TYR A 264 -30.82 -8.32 -4.80
C TYR A 264 -29.86 -7.78 -5.86
N ILE A 265 -30.12 -8.15 -7.10
CA ILE A 265 -29.40 -7.68 -8.29
C ILE A 265 -30.42 -7.52 -9.42
N ARG A 266 -30.16 -6.62 -10.38
CA ARG A 266 -30.98 -6.45 -11.57
C ARG A 266 -30.17 -6.82 -12.81
N LEU A 267 -30.61 -7.82 -13.56
CA LEU A 267 -29.96 -8.21 -14.81
C LEU A 267 -30.67 -7.57 -16.00
N ILE A 268 -30.00 -6.61 -16.64
CA ILE A 268 -30.39 -6.05 -17.93
C ILE A 268 -29.83 -6.97 -19.02
N LYS A 269 -30.66 -7.92 -19.45
CA LYS A 269 -30.30 -8.88 -20.49
C LYS A 269 -30.58 -8.30 -21.88
N SER A 270 -29.54 -8.18 -22.68
CA SER A 270 -29.57 -7.64 -24.06
C SER A 270 -29.32 -8.74 -25.10
N ASN A 271 -28.62 -9.81 -24.71
CA ASN A 271 -28.38 -10.99 -25.53
C ASN A 271 -28.25 -12.26 -24.65
N ASN A 272 -28.06 -13.42 -25.28
CA ASN A 272 -27.89 -14.72 -24.60
C ASN A 272 -26.46 -15.25 -24.67
N ARG A 273 -25.45 -14.38 -24.88
CA ARG A 273 -24.05 -14.82 -24.88
C ARG A 273 -23.68 -15.36 -23.51
N LYS A 274 -22.85 -16.39 -23.51
CA LYS A 274 -22.17 -16.82 -22.31
C LYS A 274 -21.14 -15.77 -21.90
N ILE A 275 -20.77 -15.79 -20.63
CA ILE A 275 -19.89 -14.80 -20.02
C ILE A 275 -18.49 -15.38 -19.91
N ARG A 276 -17.52 -14.65 -20.45
CA ARG A 276 -16.09 -14.83 -20.16
C ARG A 276 -15.40 -13.49 -19.96
N LYS A 277 -15.68 -12.51 -20.82
CA LYS A 277 -15.14 -11.15 -20.75
C LYS A 277 -16.05 -10.26 -19.92
N VAL A 278 -15.53 -9.71 -18.85
CA VAL A 278 -16.30 -8.95 -17.87
C VAL A 278 -15.73 -7.55 -17.74
N ALA A 279 -16.61 -6.57 -17.70
CA ALA A 279 -16.29 -5.23 -17.24
C ALA A 279 -16.87 -5.04 -15.83
N LEU A 280 -16.17 -4.29 -14.97
CA LEU A 280 -16.61 -3.94 -13.63
C LEU A 280 -16.32 -2.46 -13.38
N CYS A 281 -17.27 -1.74 -12.79
CA CYS A 281 -17.05 -0.45 -12.16
C CYS A 281 -17.88 -0.41 -10.88
N THR A 282 -17.24 -0.29 -9.72
CA THR A 282 -17.93 -0.08 -8.45
C THR A 282 -18.68 1.26 -8.46
N GLY A 283 -19.70 1.39 -7.61
CA GLY A 283 -20.50 2.61 -7.54
C GLY A 283 -21.35 2.85 -8.78
N SER A 284 -21.41 4.11 -9.22
CA SER A 284 -22.24 4.55 -10.35
C SER A 284 -21.48 4.57 -11.68
N GLY A 285 -21.36 3.41 -12.33
CA GLY A 285 -20.64 3.26 -13.60
C GLY A 285 -21.48 3.48 -14.86
N GLY A 286 -22.66 4.10 -14.75
CA GLY A 286 -23.57 4.31 -15.87
C GLY A 286 -22.99 5.17 -17.00
N SER A 287 -22.11 6.12 -16.66
CA SER A 287 -21.41 7.00 -17.62
C SER A 287 -20.43 6.25 -18.53
N LEU A 288 -19.91 5.10 -18.08
CA LEU A 288 -18.93 4.30 -18.81
C LEU A 288 -19.56 3.33 -19.83
N LEU A 289 -20.90 3.27 -19.92
CA LEU A 289 -21.62 2.31 -20.75
C LEU A 289 -21.16 2.30 -22.22
N GLU A 290 -20.98 3.48 -22.82
CA GLU A 290 -20.51 3.63 -24.21
C GLU A 290 -19.06 3.21 -24.41
N GLN A 291 -18.22 3.38 -23.39
CA GLN A 291 -16.83 2.94 -23.43
C GLN A 291 -16.73 1.43 -23.29
N VAL A 292 -17.55 0.86 -22.40
CA VAL A 292 -17.64 -0.59 -22.20
C VAL A 292 -18.17 -1.28 -23.45
N SER A 293 -19.19 -0.75 -24.12
CA SER A 293 -19.77 -1.37 -25.33
C SER A 293 -18.80 -1.45 -26.51
N ARG A 294 -17.81 -0.56 -26.57
CA ARG A 294 -16.71 -0.59 -27.56
C ARG A 294 -15.68 -1.66 -27.25
N LYS A 295 -15.62 -2.15 -26.01
CA LYS A 295 -14.86 -3.34 -25.63
C LYS A 295 -15.77 -4.54 -25.87
N ASN A 296 -15.25 -5.62 -26.44
CA ASN A 296 -16.02 -6.85 -26.69
C ASN A 296 -16.29 -7.58 -25.35
N VAL A 297 -17.16 -6.99 -24.53
CA VAL A 297 -17.51 -7.39 -23.17
C VAL A 297 -18.82 -8.18 -23.20
N ASP A 298 -18.87 -9.27 -22.45
CA ASP A 298 -20.06 -10.12 -22.37
C ASP A 298 -21.04 -9.65 -21.29
N LEU A 299 -20.51 -9.12 -20.17
CA LEU A 299 -21.24 -8.58 -19.05
C LEU A 299 -20.54 -7.37 -18.44
N TYR A 300 -21.28 -6.29 -18.21
CA TYR A 300 -20.84 -5.14 -17.42
C TYR A 300 -21.48 -5.17 -16.03
N ILE A 301 -20.68 -5.14 -14.97
CA ILE A 301 -21.12 -5.12 -13.58
C ILE A 301 -20.92 -3.70 -13.02
N THR A 302 -21.97 -3.10 -12.49
CA THR A 302 -21.90 -1.78 -11.83
C THR A 302 -23.13 -1.53 -10.96
N GLY A 303 -23.26 -0.36 -10.34
CA GLY A 303 -24.44 0.10 -9.59
C GLY A 303 -25.17 1.26 -10.27
N ASP A 304 -26.28 1.68 -9.66
CA ASP A 304 -27.06 2.88 -10.02
C ASP A 304 -27.51 2.98 -11.48
N ILE A 305 -27.90 1.84 -12.09
CA ILE A 305 -28.40 1.86 -13.45
C ILE A 305 -29.81 2.46 -13.49
N THR A 306 -29.91 3.64 -14.10
CA THR A 306 -31.20 4.30 -14.37
C THR A 306 -31.97 3.57 -15.48
N TYR A 307 -33.27 3.85 -15.57
CA TYR A 307 -34.13 3.30 -16.63
C TYR A 307 -33.59 3.59 -18.04
N HIS A 308 -33.17 4.82 -18.31
CA HIS A 308 -32.65 5.21 -19.62
C HIS A 308 -31.29 4.57 -19.92
N THR A 309 -30.42 4.45 -18.91
CA THR A 309 -29.16 3.72 -19.04
C THR A 309 -29.40 2.24 -19.36
N ALA A 310 -30.39 1.61 -18.73
CA ALA A 310 -30.77 0.22 -19.03
C ALA A 310 -31.32 0.04 -20.46
N LEU A 311 -32.15 0.96 -20.93
CA LEU A 311 -32.64 0.95 -22.32
C LEU A 311 -31.49 1.09 -23.30
N ARG A 312 -30.57 2.02 -23.03
CA ARG A 312 -29.38 2.23 -23.86
C ARG A 312 -28.48 1.00 -23.90
N ALA A 313 -28.30 0.30 -22.78
CA ALA A 313 -27.55 -0.95 -22.73
C ALA A 313 -28.15 -2.01 -23.67
N LYS A 314 -29.48 -2.09 -23.74
CA LYS A 314 -30.19 -2.97 -24.67
C LYS A 314 -29.96 -2.60 -26.13
N GLU A 315 -30.02 -1.31 -26.47
CA GLU A 315 -29.71 -0.84 -27.84
C GLU A 315 -28.29 -1.17 -28.26
N LEU A 316 -27.33 -1.06 -27.34
CA LEU A 316 -25.93 -1.41 -27.56
C LEU A 316 -25.69 -2.92 -27.59
N GLY A 317 -26.70 -3.74 -27.28
CA GLY A 317 -26.55 -5.19 -27.17
C GLY A 317 -25.68 -5.64 -26.00
N LEU A 318 -25.41 -4.77 -25.03
CA LEU A 318 -24.54 -5.03 -23.88
C LEU A 318 -25.37 -5.54 -22.69
N ASN A 319 -25.00 -6.69 -22.12
CA ASN A 319 -25.63 -7.14 -20.88
C ASN A 319 -25.05 -6.34 -19.71
N VAL A 320 -25.91 -5.90 -18.80
CA VAL A 320 -25.51 -5.18 -17.58
C VAL A 320 -26.09 -5.86 -16.36
N LEU A 321 -25.24 -6.11 -15.36
CA LEU A 321 -25.64 -6.55 -14.04
C LEU A 321 -25.53 -5.36 -13.09
N ASP A 322 -26.67 -4.84 -12.68
CA ASP A 322 -26.76 -3.81 -11.67
C ASP A 322 -26.77 -4.46 -10.27
N VAL A 323 -25.72 -4.18 -9.50
CA VAL A 323 -25.49 -4.70 -8.16
C VAL A 323 -25.57 -3.59 -7.12
N GLU A 324 -26.32 -2.51 -7.39
CA GLU A 324 -26.54 -1.37 -6.48
C GLU A 324 -25.24 -0.69 -5.99
N HIS A 325 -25.34 0.57 -5.57
CA HIS A 325 -24.15 1.33 -5.18
C HIS A 325 -23.44 0.71 -3.96
N PHE A 326 -24.19 0.58 -2.85
CA PHE A 326 -23.66 0.10 -1.58
C PHE A 326 -23.03 -1.30 -1.66
N ASP A 327 -23.66 -2.21 -2.42
CA ASP A 327 -23.26 -3.61 -2.47
C ASP A 327 -21.97 -3.83 -3.26
N THR A 328 -21.59 -2.89 -4.14
CA THR A 328 -20.30 -2.89 -4.83
C THR A 328 -19.20 -2.19 -4.03
N GLU A 329 -19.52 -1.21 -3.20
CA GLU A 329 -18.51 -0.35 -2.56
C GLU A 329 -18.26 -0.57 -1.07
N LYS A 330 -19.14 -1.28 -0.35
CA LYS A 330 -18.96 -1.57 1.09
C LYS A 330 -17.62 -2.24 1.42
N PHE A 331 -16.98 -2.83 0.42
CA PHE A 331 -15.64 -3.42 0.50
C PHE A 331 -14.51 -2.41 0.65
N PHE A 332 -14.74 -1.11 0.42
CA PHE A 332 -13.79 -0.03 0.71
C PHE A 332 -13.18 -0.15 2.11
N VAL A 333 -14.03 -0.44 3.11
CA VAL A 333 -13.60 -0.55 4.51
C VAL A 333 -12.56 -1.67 4.66
N GLU A 334 -12.82 -2.84 4.08
CA GLU A 334 -11.91 -3.99 4.17
C GLU A 334 -10.66 -3.78 3.31
N ALA A 335 -10.81 -3.24 2.10
CA ALA A 335 -9.72 -2.96 1.17
C ALA A 335 -8.71 -1.97 1.78
N LEU A 336 -9.19 -0.84 2.28
CA LEU A 336 -8.35 0.17 2.91
C LEU A 336 -7.76 -0.32 4.23
N TYR A 337 -8.53 -1.04 5.05
CA TYR A 337 -8.02 -1.64 6.29
C TYR A 337 -6.80 -2.53 6.00
N ASN A 338 -6.91 -3.44 5.02
CA ASN A 338 -5.84 -4.35 4.66
C ASN A 338 -4.58 -3.59 4.18
N GLN A 339 -4.75 -2.51 3.42
CA GLN A 339 -3.62 -1.66 2.98
C GLN A 339 -2.98 -0.90 4.14
N LEU A 340 -3.78 -0.31 5.02
CA LEU A 340 -3.27 0.43 6.19
C LEU A 340 -2.53 -0.48 7.17
N ILE A 341 -3.06 -1.67 7.45
CA ILE A 341 -2.37 -2.65 8.29
C ILE A 341 -1.07 -3.10 7.63
N LYS A 342 -1.09 -3.41 6.32
CA LYS A 342 0.13 -3.78 5.59
C LYS A 342 1.21 -2.69 5.66
N MET A 343 0.84 -1.40 5.63
CA MET A 343 1.76 -0.28 5.80
C MET A 343 2.20 -0.05 7.24
N ALA A 344 1.36 -0.38 8.22
CA ALA A 344 1.66 -0.22 9.64
C ALA A 344 2.57 -1.33 10.18
N VAL A 345 2.59 -2.50 9.54
CA VAL A 345 3.49 -3.61 9.92
C VAL A 345 4.94 -3.17 9.75
N LYS A 346 5.59 -2.91 10.87
CA LYS A 346 7.04 -2.73 10.96
C LYS A 346 7.69 -4.05 10.57
N LYS A 347 8.61 -4.01 9.61
CA LYS A 347 9.41 -5.18 9.25
C LYS A 347 10.84 -4.99 9.69
N ILE A 348 11.47 -6.06 10.14
CA ILE A 348 12.90 -6.10 10.44
C ILE A 348 13.58 -7.10 9.52
N THR A 349 14.83 -6.84 9.17
CA THR A 349 15.67 -7.79 8.46
C THR A 349 16.67 -8.35 9.45
N ILE A 350 16.73 -9.68 9.52
CA ILE A 350 17.65 -10.43 10.37
C ILE A 350 18.73 -11.01 9.47
N THR A 351 19.97 -10.54 9.65
CA THR A 351 21.12 -10.93 8.85
C THR A 351 22.13 -11.66 9.73
N THR A 352 22.59 -12.82 9.26
CA THR A 352 23.76 -13.55 9.77
C THR A 352 24.75 -13.74 8.61
N GLU A 353 25.89 -14.41 8.84
CA GLU A 353 26.93 -14.60 7.81
C GLU A 353 26.39 -15.21 6.50
N ASP A 354 25.51 -16.21 6.58
CA ASP A 354 25.03 -16.98 5.42
C ASP A 354 23.51 -16.86 5.20
N LEU A 355 22.81 -16.01 5.96
CA LEU A 355 21.34 -15.96 5.94
C LEU A 355 20.83 -14.53 6.12
N LYS A 356 19.85 -14.15 5.29
CA LYS A 356 19.09 -12.90 5.41
C LYS A 356 17.60 -13.25 5.35
N VAL A 357 16.87 -12.95 6.42
CA VAL A 357 15.44 -13.28 6.57
C VAL A 357 14.69 -12.08 7.12
N ASP A 358 13.53 -11.77 6.56
CA ASP A 358 12.67 -10.71 7.07
C ASP A 358 11.70 -11.24 8.13
N ALA A 359 11.30 -10.36 9.04
CA ALA A 359 10.26 -10.63 10.02
C ALA A 359 9.34 -9.40 10.19
N SER A 360 8.10 -9.66 10.57
CA SER A 360 7.11 -8.63 10.91
C SER A 360 7.05 -8.45 12.42
N LEU A 361 6.90 -7.21 12.88
CA LEU A 361 6.64 -6.88 14.27
C LEU A 361 5.15 -6.59 14.47
N ASN A 362 4.64 -6.90 15.65
CA ASN A 362 3.29 -6.55 16.06
C ASN A 362 3.26 -5.18 16.79
N ASP A 363 2.10 -4.80 17.33
CA ASP A 363 1.87 -3.51 17.98
C ASP A 363 2.17 -3.50 19.49
N SER A 364 2.88 -4.52 20.03
CA SER A 364 3.21 -4.59 21.46
C SER A 364 4.21 -3.50 21.90
N GLU A 365 4.22 -3.17 23.20
CA GLU A 365 5.22 -2.26 23.77
C GLU A 365 6.63 -2.84 23.56
N THR A 366 6.76 -4.16 23.72
CA THR A 366 7.99 -4.91 23.43
C THR A 366 8.48 -4.68 21.99
N ALA A 367 7.61 -4.84 20.99
CA ALA A 367 7.95 -4.61 19.58
C ALA A 367 8.38 -3.16 19.32
N GLN A 368 7.72 -2.18 19.96
CA GLN A 368 8.06 -0.77 19.80
C GLN A 368 9.46 -0.46 20.36
N LYS A 369 9.78 -0.92 21.57
CA LYS A 369 11.10 -0.68 22.17
C LYS A 369 12.23 -1.34 21.38
N ILE A 370 11.99 -2.56 20.87
CA ILE A 370 12.94 -3.22 19.97
C ILE A 370 13.12 -2.38 18.71
N TRP A 371 12.04 -1.95 18.06
CA TRP A 371 12.09 -1.10 16.86
C TRP A 371 12.90 0.19 17.05
N GLU A 372 12.76 0.84 18.20
CA GLU A 372 13.48 2.07 18.55
C GLU A 372 14.97 1.84 18.80
N ALA A 373 15.35 0.65 19.27
CA ALA A 373 16.74 0.27 19.53
C ALA A 373 17.50 -0.22 18.28
N LEU A 374 16.83 -0.44 17.14
CA LEU A 374 17.48 -0.87 15.89
C LEU A 374 18.38 0.24 15.29
N PRO A 375 19.54 -0.11 14.72
CA PRO A 375 20.04 -1.48 14.50
C PRO A 375 20.62 -2.11 15.77
N ILE A 376 20.46 -3.43 15.89
CA ILE A 376 20.98 -4.23 17.01
C ILE A 376 21.93 -5.30 16.47
N GLU A 377 23.10 -5.42 17.07
CA GLU A 377 24.08 -6.46 16.75
C GLU A 377 24.30 -7.37 17.96
N GLY A 378 24.58 -8.64 17.70
CA GLY A 378 24.82 -9.63 18.75
C GLY A 378 25.58 -10.86 18.27
N SER A 379 25.85 -11.76 19.22
CA SER A 379 26.35 -13.11 18.95
C SER A 379 25.29 -14.12 19.35
N VAL A 380 24.97 -15.00 18.42
CA VAL A 380 23.89 -16.00 18.55
C VAL A 380 24.25 -17.06 19.57
N ASN A 381 23.28 -17.43 20.41
CA ASN A 381 23.27 -18.69 21.13
C ASN A 381 22.14 -19.58 20.60
N THR A 382 22.36 -20.88 20.59
CA THR A 382 21.35 -21.88 20.14
C THR A 382 20.91 -22.74 21.30
N TRP A 383 19.61 -23.04 21.40
CA TRP A 383 19.07 -23.94 22.43
C TRP A 383 17.96 -24.82 21.84
N GLY A 384 18.34 -25.99 21.31
CA GLY A 384 17.47 -26.76 20.41
C GLY A 384 17.23 -25.99 19.12
N ASP A 385 15.99 -26.01 18.61
CA ASP A 385 15.55 -25.23 17.45
C ASP A 385 15.07 -23.81 17.86
N GLU A 386 15.88 -23.14 18.69
CA GLU A 386 15.74 -21.73 19.09
C GLU A 386 17.11 -21.03 18.96
N ILE A 387 17.09 -19.79 18.45
CA ILE A 387 18.23 -18.87 18.53
C ILE A 387 17.87 -17.74 19.48
N TYR A 388 18.79 -17.37 20.37
CA TYR A 388 18.63 -16.21 21.22
C TYR A 388 19.94 -15.43 21.42
N PHE A 389 19.82 -14.13 21.66
CA PHE A 389 20.96 -13.28 21.99
C PHE A 389 20.50 -12.04 22.76
N SER A 390 21.38 -11.48 23.59
CA SER A 390 21.06 -10.31 24.41
C SER A 390 20.97 -9.03 23.58
N ILE A 391 20.01 -8.19 23.92
CA ILE A 391 19.74 -6.91 23.26
C ILE A 391 19.69 -5.76 24.28
N PRO A 392 19.97 -4.50 23.88
CA PRO A 392 19.97 -3.35 24.78
C PRO A 392 18.55 -2.82 25.09
N VAL A 393 17.60 -3.73 25.31
CA VAL A 393 16.19 -3.42 25.53
C VAL A 393 15.73 -4.10 26.81
N ASN A 394 15.08 -3.34 27.69
CA ASN A 394 14.55 -3.81 28.97
C ASN A 394 13.03 -3.63 29.01
N VAL A 395 12.29 -4.74 29.08
CA VAL A 395 10.83 -4.80 29.14
C VAL A 395 10.39 -5.86 30.15
N GLY A 396 9.35 -5.58 30.93
CA GLY A 396 8.72 -6.59 31.79
C GLY A 396 7.87 -7.59 31.02
N LEU A 397 7.20 -8.51 31.71
CA LEU A 397 6.22 -9.39 31.09
C LEU A 397 4.99 -8.59 30.63
N GLU A 398 4.56 -8.82 29.39
CA GLU A 398 3.45 -8.14 28.75
C GLU A 398 2.42 -9.17 28.26
N ASN A 399 2.68 -9.77 27.11
CA ASN A 399 1.86 -10.78 26.46
C ASN A 399 2.54 -12.17 26.50
N ALA A 400 3.05 -12.51 27.68
CA ALA A 400 3.95 -13.63 27.85
C ALA A 400 3.30 -14.98 27.55
N LYS A 401 3.92 -15.78 26.67
CA LYS A 401 3.45 -17.12 26.31
C LYS A 401 4.44 -18.20 26.74
N ALA A 402 3.92 -19.27 27.33
CA ALA A 402 4.67 -20.47 27.67
C ALA A 402 4.71 -21.51 26.54
N VAL A 403 3.85 -21.35 25.52
CA VAL A 403 3.82 -22.15 24.29
C VAL A 403 3.78 -21.18 23.12
N VAL A 404 4.70 -21.37 22.18
CA VAL A 404 4.90 -20.51 21.00
C VAL A 404 4.72 -21.31 19.72
N SER A 405 4.59 -20.63 18.59
CA SER A 405 4.49 -21.26 17.27
C SER A 405 5.82 -21.16 16.52
N GLU A 406 6.01 -22.04 15.55
CA GLU A 406 7.15 -21.94 14.62
C GLU A 406 7.13 -20.59 13.88
N GLY A 407 8.29 -19.95 13.83
CA GLY A 407 8.52 -18.62 13.28
C GLY A 407 8.21 -17.46 14.23
N ASP A 408 7.70 -17.70 15.44
CA ASP A 408 7.45 -16.63 16.39
C ASP A 408 8.77 -15.94 16.83
N LEU A 409 8.71 -14.62 17.02
CA LEU A 409 9.75 -13.82 17.66
C LEU A 409 9.34 -13.52 19.10
N GLY A 410 10.16 -13.94 20.06
CA GLY A 410 9.91 -13.76 21.48
C GLY A 410 10.98 -12.93 22.16
N TYR A 411 10.61 -12.06 23.08
CA TYR A 411 11.55 -11.38 23.97
C TYR A 411 11.56 -12.11 25.30
N TRP A 412 12.74 -12.56 25.74
CA TRP A 412 12.94 -13.26 27.00
C TRP A 412 13.42 -12.28 28.08
N PRO A 413 12.55 -11.86 29.02
CA PRO A 413 12.89 -10.80 29.97
C PRO A 413 14.07 -11.10 30.91
N PRO A 414 14.23 -12.33 31.46
CA PRO A 414 15.36 -12.62 32.35
C PRO A 414 16.74 -12.38 31.73
N GLY A 415 16.88 -12.61 30.43
CA GLY A 415 18.14 -12.44 29.70
C GLY A 415 18.24 -11.15 28.89
N ASN A 416 17.22 -10.29 28.92
CA ASN A 416 17.02 -9.20 27.95
C ASN A 416 17.29 -9.68 26.52
N ALA A 417 16.73 -10.83 26.15
CA ALA A 417 17.14 -11.53 24.93
C ALA A 417 16.07 -11.50 23.84
N PHE A 418 16.52 -11.37 22.60
CA PHE A 418 15.72 -11.59 21.40
C PHE A 418 15.79 -13.08 21.06
N CYS A 419 14.63 -13.74 20.92
CA CYS A 419 14.50 -15.15 20.60
C CYS A 419 13.79 -15.36 19.26
N ILE A 420 14.26 -16.33 18.49
CA ILE A 420 13.67 -16.80 17.23
C ILE A 420 13.39 -18.30 17.38
N PHE A 421 12.12 -18.69 17.29
CA PHE A 421 11.70 -20.09 17.42
C PHE A 421 11.45 -20.72 16.04
N PHE A 422 12.10 -21.83 15.73
CA PHE A 422 11.97 -22.53 14.44
C PHE A 422 11.87 -24.06 14.58
N GLY A 423 11.46 -24.51 15.77
CA GLY A 423 11.20 -25.91 16.09
C GLY A 423 11.22 -26.16 17.59
N LEU A 424 11.45 -27.41 17.99
CA LEU A 424 11.42 -27.84 19.40
C LEU A 424 12.65 -27.35 20.18
N THR A 425 12.44 -26.91 21.42
CA THR A 425 13.50 -26.57 22.36
C THR A 425 13.68 -27.70 23.39
N PRO A 426 14.72 -27.67 24.23
CA PRO A 426 14.85 -28.61 25.35
C PRO A 426 13.72 -28.55 26.40
N ALA A 427 12.92 -27.47 26.46
CA ALA A 427 11.74 -27.36 27.32
C ALA A 427 10.43 -27.82 26.66
N SER A 428 10.47 -28.16 25.36
CA SER A 428 9.31 -28.67 24.62
C SER A 428 8.73 -29.95 25.22
N GLN A 429 7.41 -30.10 25.11
CA GLN A 429 6.68 -31.28 25.56
C GLN A 429 5.81 -31.79 24.41
N GLY A 430 6.09 -33.01 23.93
CA GLY A 430 5.48 -33.52 22.70
C GLY A 430 5.80 -32.59 21.52
N ASP A 431 4.77 -32.14 20.83
CA ASP A 431 4.88 -31.24 19.67
C ASP A 431 4.79 -29.74 20.05
N GLU A 432 4.68 -29.40 21.34
CA GLU A 432 4.62 -28.01 21.79
C GLU A 432 6.01 -27.35 21.80
N ILE A 433 6.16 -26.22 21.10
CA ILE A 433 7.37 -25.40 21.19
C ILE A 433 7.30 -24.53 22.45
N ARG A 434 8.27 -24.70 23.37
CA ARG A 434 8.26 -24.03 24.67
C ARG A 434 9.57 -23.29 24.95
N PRO A 435 9.57 -21.99 25.24
CA PRO A 435 10.77 -21.31 25.74
C PRO A 435 11.13 -21.79 27.17
N ALA A 436 12.34 -21.46 27.64
CA ALA A 436 12.80 -21.78 29.00
C ALA A 436 11.89 -21.18 30.10
N SER A 437 11.30 -20.02 29.83
CA SER A 437 10.23 -19.41 30.61
C SER A 437 9.35 -18.56 29.68
N PRO A 438 8.15 -18.11 30.10
CA PRO A 438 7.27 -17.32 29.25
C PRO A 438 7.98 -16.11 28.61
N VAL A 439 7.75 -15.90 27.30
CA VAL A 439 8.35 -14.82 26.49
C VAL A 439 7.26 -13.89 25.93
N ASN A 440 7.57 -12.60 25.80
CA ASN A 440 6.67 -11.65 25.13
C ASN A 440 6.76 -11.85 23.62
N ILE A 441 5.66 -12.21 22.96
CA ILE A 441 5.65 -12.36 21.50
C ILE A 441 5.54 -10.99 20.85
N PHE A 442 6.55 -10.59 20.10
CA PHE A 442 6.62 -9.24 19.52
C PHE A 442 6.67 -9.25 17.99
N GLY A 443 6.73 -10.42 17.35
CA GLY A 443 6.77 -10.51 15.89
C GLY A 443 6.75 -11.95 15.37
N LYS A 444 6.90 -12.08 14.05
CA LYS A 444 6.94 -13.36 13.35
C LYS A 444 7.81 -13.28 12.10
N VAL A 445 8.61 -14.32 11.88
CA VAL A 445 9.41 -14.55 10.67
C VAL A 445 8.51 -14.59 9.44
N ILE A 446 8.93 -13.92 8.36
CA ILE A 446 8.27 -13.96 7.05
C ILE A 446 9.00 -15.00 6.19
N GLY A 447 8.29 -16.03 5.76
CA GLY A 447 8.85 -17.13 4.97
C GLY A 447 9.08 -18.40 5.79
N ASP A 448 10.11 -19.16 5.46
CA ASP A 448 10.45 -20.45 6.09
C ASP A 448 11.39 -20.25 7.29
N PRO A 449 10.91 -20.37 8.55
CA PRO A 449 11.74 -20.20 9.73
C PRO A 449 12.77 -21.31 9.92
N THR A 450 12.61 -22.48 9.29
CA THR A 450 13.58 -23.59 9.42
C THR A 450 14.93 -23.25 8.79
N ALA A 451 15.02 -22.19 7.98
CA ALA A 451 16.27 -21.67 7.45
C ALA A 451 17.30 -21.34 8.56
N PHE A 452 16.82 -20.97 9.76
CA PHE A 452 17.66 -20.68 10.93
C PHE A 452 18.39 -21.91 11.49
N LYS A 453 18.02 -23.15 11.12
CA LYS A 453 18.72 -24.38 11.54
C LYS A 453 20.20 -24.43 11.11
N LYS A 454 20.58 -23.63 10.12
CA LYS A 454 21.97 -23.54 9.63
C LYS A 454 22.84 -22.61 10.48
N VAL A 455 22.22 -21.71 11.24
CA VAL A 455 22.93 -20.73 12.07
C VAL A 455 23.46 -21.43 13.33
N ARG A 456 24.75 -21.22 13.61
CA ARG A 456 25.44 -21.86 14.74
C ARG A 456 25.64 -20.87 15.87
N SER A 457 25.72 -21.39 17.11
CA SER A 457 26.14 -20.59 18.26
C SER A 457 27.49 -19.91 17.98
N GLY A 458 27.61 -18.64 18.36
CA GLY A 458 28.78 -17.80 18.08
C GLY A 458 28.67 -16.98 16.79
N ALA A 459 27.76 -17.31 15.87
CA ALA A 459 27.55 -16.54 14.66
C ALA A 459 27.16 -15.08 14.98
N LYS A 460 27.66 -14.14 14.18
CA LYS A 460 27.22 -12.74 14.26
C LYS A 460 25.82 -12.61 13.69
N ILE A 461 25.01 -11.78 14.35
CA ILE A 461 23.66 -11.44 13.92
C ILE A 461 23.47 -9.93 13.97
N ILE A 462 22.83 -9.39 12.96
CA ILE A 462 22.47 -7.98 12.83
C ILE A 462 20.97 -7.93 12.56
N ILE A 463 20.24 -7.14 13.36
CA ILE A 463 18.85 -6.83 13.11
C ILE A 463 18.75 -5.36 12.74
N GLU A 464 18.12 -5.10 11.60
CA GLU A 464 17.91 -3.76 11.07
C GLU A 464 16.42 -3.57 10.76
N LYS A 465 16.01 -2.31 10.63
CA LYS A 465 14.68 -2.01 10.08
C LYS A 465 14.69 -2.49 8.64
N SER A 466 13.79 -3.42 8.32
CA SER A 466 13.53 -3.81 6.93
C SER A 466 12.79 -2.67 6.27
N GLU A 467 13.13 -2.48 5.00
CA GLU A 467 12.57 -1.48 4.11
C GLU A 467 11.09 -1.72 3.78
#